data_AF-A0A1E3Q5N1-F1
#
_entry.id   AF-A0A1E3Q5N1-F1
#
_cell.length_a   1.000
_cell.length_b   1.000
_cell.length_c   1.000
_cell.angle_alpha   90.00
_cell.angle_beta   90.00
_cell.angle_gamma   90.00
#
_symmetry.space_group_name_H-M   'P 1'
#
loop_
_entity.id
_entity.type
_entity.pdbx_description
1 polymer ?
#
loop_
_entity_poly.entity_id
_entity_poly.type
_entity_poly.pdbx_seq_one_letter_code
_entity_poly.pdbx_strand_id
1 'polypeptide(L)'
;MTDPTQKIWISWWIALSSLICIWDALFCLFRPYSLPGNSLSMFWGPYKHYVNFDLSYGMEHTTGFINAQSLGNLMESTLNFGYLYLVHKVGTKESRRTASLVAVISTIMTGYKTVIFVLQEYYSGFTSIRHNPFSEIFLKWIFPQSIFIFVPFYLTTRFGNHLLSVASGLSVEKAL
;
A
#
# COMPACT_ATOMS: atom_id res chain seq x y z
N MET A 1 19.71 -5.96 -17.03
CA MET A 1 18.33 -5.53 -16.71
C MET A 1 18.37 -4.07 -16.25
N THR A 2 17.45 -3.20 -16.67
CA THR A 2 17.49 -1.77 -16.28
C THR A 2 17.16 -1.59 -14.79
N ASP A 3 17.95 -0.78 -14.08
CA ASP A 3 17.75 -0.47 -12.66
C ASP A 3 16.36 0.18 -12.42
N PRO A 4 15.45 -0.47 -11.66
CA PRO A 4 14.13 0.07 -11.36
C PRO A 4 14.18 1.35 -10.52
N THR A 5 15.23 1.59 -9.72
CA THR A 5 15.37 2.81 -8.91
C THR A 5 15.52 4.07 -9.75
N GLN A 6 15.88 3.93 -11.03
CA GLN A 6 16.01 5.05 -11.97
C GLN A 6 14.69 5.41 -12.66
N LYS A 7 13.64 4.59 -12.51
CA LYS A 7 12.35 4.83 -13.14
C LYS A 7 11.52 5.77 -12.27
N ILE A 8 11.41 7.03 -12.71
CA ILE A 8 10.72 8.09 -11.94
C ILE A 8 9.27 7.74 -11.60
N TRP A 9 8.55 7.06 -12.49
CA TRP A 9 7.16 6.67 -12.25
C TRP A 9 7.01 5.72 -11.04
N ILE A 10 8.02 4.89 -10.74
CA ILE A 10 8.01 4.01 -9.56
C ILE A 10 8.07 4.86 -8.29
N SER A 11 8.87 5.93 -8.31
CA SER A 11 8.94 6.85 -7.17
C SER A 11 7.63 7.61 -6.99
N TRP A 12 6.99 8.03 -8.08
CA TRP A 12 5.65 8.65 -8.03
C TRP A 12 4.61 7.69 -7.48
N TRP A 13 4.58 6.45 -7.96
CA TRP A 13 3.69 5.42 -7.45
C TRP A 13 3.87 5.23 -5.94
N ILE A 14 5.11 4.96 -5.50
CA ILE A 14 5.42 4.72 -4.08
C ILE A 14 5.06 5.94 -3.21
N ALA A 15 5.34 7.16 -3.66
CA ALA A 15 5.01 8.37 -2.92
C ALA A 15 3.50 8.57 -2.80
N LEU A 16 2.78 8.54 -3.92
CA LEU A 16 1.34 8.80 -3.94
C LEU A 16 0.56 7.70 -3.22
N SER A 17 0.90 6.43 -3.44
CA SER A 17 0.25 5.32 -2.74
C SER A 17 0.47 5.39 -1.23
N SER A 18 1.68 5.75 -0.77
CA SER A 18 1.97 5.88 0.65
C SER A 18 1.20 7.02 1.32
N LEU A 19 1.05 8.15 0.63
CA LEU A 19 0.24 9.27 1.11
C LEU A 19 -1.25 8.89 1.21
N ILE A 20 -1.77 8.18 0.21
CA ILE A 20 -3.15 7.65 0.24
C ILE A 20 -3.32 6.68 1.42
N CYS A 21 -2.43 5.72 1.59
CA CYS A 21 -2.48 4.74 2.68
C CYS A 21 -2.37 5.39 4.06
N ILE A 22 -1.54 6.43 4.22
CA ILE A 22 -1.45 7.17 5.49
C ILE A 22 -2.76 7.92 5.75
N TRP A 23 -3.29 8.61 4.75
CA TRP A 23 -4.52 9.38 4.91
C TRP A 23 -5.71 8.47 5.27
N ASP A 24 -5.82 7.30 4.62
CA ASP A 24 -6.75 6.23 4.97
C ASP A 24 -6.53 5.67 6.39
N ALA A 25 -5.28 5.37 6.75
CA ALA A 25 -4.97 4.85 8.08
C ALA A 25 -5.34 5.82 9.20
N LEU A 26 -5.05 7.11 9.01
CA LEU A 26 -5.38 8.15 9.98
C LEU A 26 -6.90 8.33 10.13
N PHE A 27 -7.68 8.15 9.06
CA PHE A 27 -9.14 8.10 9.17
C PHE A 27 -9.55 7.01 10.18
N CYS A 28 -9.11 5.78 9.97
CA CYS A 28 -9.50 4.63 10.77
C CYS A 28 -9.03 4.74 12.22
N LEU A 29 -7.79 5.20 12.45
CA LEU A 29 -7.17 5.30 13.78
C LEU A 29 -7.72 6.45 14.61
N PHE A 30 -8.21 7.54 13.98
CA PHE A 30 -8.83 8.66 14.69
C PHE A 30 -10.34 8.54 14.84
N ARG A 31 -10.94 7.39 14.55
CA ARG A 31 -12.34 7.15 14.92
C ARG A 31 -12.49 7.21 16.45
N PRO A 32 -13.56 7.84 16.99
CA PRO A 32 -14.72 8.35 16.27
C PRO A 32 -14.59 9.78 15.74
N TYR A 33 -13.52 10.52 16.06
CA TYR A 33 -13.38 11.95 15.72
C TYR A 33 -13.31 12.23 14.21
N SER A 34 -12.79 11.28 13.43
CA SER A 34 -12.73 11.34 11.96
C SER A 34 -14.08 11.07 11.28
N LEU A 35 -15.06 10.50 11.98
CA LEU A 35 -16.34 10.11 11.40
C LEU A 35 -17.22 11.32 11.07
N PRO A 36 -18.09 11.21 10.04
CA PRO A 36 -18.95 12.32 9.62
C PRO A 36 -19.74 12.94 10.78
N GLY A 37 -19.68 14.26 10.92
CA GLY A 37 -20.33 15.00 12.01
C GLY A 37 -19.47 15.23 13.26
N ASN A 38 -18.27 14.65 13.33
CA ASN A 38 -17.34 14.85 14.45
C ASN A 38 -16.25 15.90 14.12
N SER A 39 -15.47 16.27 15.14
CA SER A 39 -14.52 17.39 15.13
C SER A 39 -13.44 17.33 14.04
N LEU A 40 -13.01 16.14 13.62
CA LEU A 40 -11.94 15.98 12.61
C LEU A 40 -12.48 15.58 11.23
N SER A 41 -13.80 15.43 11.06
CA SER A 41 -14.40 14.93 9.82
C SER A 41 -14.11 15.77 8.57
N MET A 42 -13.78 17.05 8.74
CA MET A 42 -13.42 17.95 7.64
C MET A 42 -12.20 17.49 6.83
N PHE A 43 -11.27 16.75 7.44
CA PHE A 43 -10.06 16.26 6.75
C PHE A 43 -10.33 15.01 5.90
N TRP A 44 -11.50 14.39 6.07
CA TRP A 44 -11.91 13.14 5.42
C TRP A 44 -13.25 13.28 4.68
N GLY A 45 -13.42 14.39 3.95
CA GLY A 45 -14.63 14.69 3.19
C GLY A 45 -15.19 13.51 2.36
N PRO A 46 -14.36 12.78 1.57
CA PRO A 46 -14.82 11.61 0.81
C PRO A 46 -15.46 10.49 1.67
N TYR A 47 -15.04 10.36 2.94
CA TYR A 47 -15.56 9.35 3.85
C TYR A 47 -16.98 9.64 4.33
N LYS A 48 -17.52 10.84 4.10
CA LYS A 48 -18.93 11.17 4.39
C LYS A 48 -19.91 10.18 3.77
N HIS A 49 -19.61 9.71 2.55
CA HIS A 49 -20.42 8.73 1.85
C HIS A 49 -19.81 7.34 1.91
N TYR A 50 -18.48 7.24 1.99
CA TYR A 50 -17.79 5.96 1.95
C TYR A 50 -18.12 5.05 3.14
N VAL A 51 -18.34 5.60 4.33
CA VAL A 51 -18.72 4.79 5.53
C VAL A 51 -20.05 4.04 5.38
N ASN A 52 -20.93 4.51 4.49
CA ASN A 52 -22.19 3.83 4.18
C ASN A 52 -22.04 2.83 3.01
N PHE A 53 -21.01 3.03 2.19
CA PHE A 53 -20.66 2.10 1.12
C PHE A 53 -19.90 0.90 1.68
N ASP A 54 -18.78 1.13 2.38
CA ASP A 54 -18.02 0.10 3.07
C ASP A 54 -18.22 0.26 4.57
N LEU A 55 -19.09 -0.60 5.13
CA LEU A 55 -19.51 -0.50 6.53
C LEU A 55 -18.34 -0.72 7.51
N SER A 56 -17.26 -1.38 7.09
CA SER A 56 -16.07 -1.63 7.92
C SER A 56 -15.37 -0.32 8.35
N TYR A 57 -15.61 0.77 7.62
CA TYR A 57 -15.15 2.12 7.94
C TYR A 57 -16.05 2.84 8.97
N GLY A 58 -17.28 2.40 9.20
CA GLY A 58 -18.18 2.89 10.25
C GLY A 58 -17.93 2.24 11.63
N MET A 59 -18.55 2.75 12.71
CA MET A 59 -18.37 2.21 14.08
C MET A 59 -19.01 0.83 14.27
N GLU A 60 -20.18 0.59 13.67
CA GLU A 60 -20.98 -0.61 13.92
C GLU A 60 -20.32 -1.90 13.42
N HIS A 61 -19.54 -1.80 12.33
CA HIS A 61 -18.79 -2.91 11.75
C HIS A 61 -17.27 -2.72 11.89
N THR A 62 -16.82 -1.82 12.78
CA THR A 62 -15.39 -1.68 13.07
C THR A 62 -14.89 -2.96 13.74
N THR A 63 -14.03 -3.69 13.05
CA THR A 63 -13.30 -4.81 13.61
C THR A 63 -11.88 -4.39 13.98
N GLY A 64 -11.26 -5.12 14.91
CA GLY A 64 -9.83 -4.93 15.22
C GLY A 64 -8.93 -5.13 13.99
N PHE A 65 -9.41 -5.86 12.98
CA PHE A 65 -8.72 -6.06 11.71
C PHE A 65 -8.49 -4.76 10.94
N ILE A 66 -9.49 -3.88 10.81
CA ILE A 66 -9.33 -2.62 10.06
C ILE A 66 -8.26 -1.74 10.70
N ASN A 67 -8.26 -1.60 12.02
CA ASN A 67 -7.23 -0.82 12.71
C ASN A 67 -5.84 -1.48 12.62
N ALA A 68 -5.77 -2.82 12.62
CA ALA A 68 -4.51 -3.53 12.38
C ALA A 68 -3.98 -3.30 10.95
N GLN A 69 -4.86 -3.31 9.94
CA GLN A 69 -4.51 -2.98 8.56
C GLN A 69 -4.03 -1.52 8.44
N SER A 70 -4.68 -0.59 9.13
CA SER A 70 -4.27 0.82 9.19
C SER A 70 -2.90 1.00 9.85
N LEU A 71 -2.57 0.26 10.90
CA LEU A 71 -1.22 0.26 11.45
C LEU A 71 -0.21 -0.31 10.45
N GLY A 72 -0.57 -1.38 9.74
CA GLY A 72 0.21 -1.93 8.65
C GLY A 72 0.47 -0.94 7.51
N ASN A 73 -0.51 -0.11 7.14
CA ASN A 73 -0.35 1.01 6.21
C ASN A 73 0.76 1.98 6.68
N LEU A 74 0.78 2.36 7.95
CA LEU A 74 1.80 3.29 8.47
C LEU A 74 3.21 2.69 8.47
N MET A 75 3.34 1.41 8.85
CA MET A 75 4.63 0.70 8.84
C MET A 75 5.19 0.57 7.43
N GLU A 76 4.35 0.17 6.48
CA GLU A 76 4.71 0.09 5.07
C GLU A 76 5.10 1.46 4.49
N SER A 77 4.30 2.49 4.76
CA SER A 77 4.60 3.85 4.29
C SER A 77 5.93 4.37 4.82
N THR A 78 6.33 3.97 6.03
CA THR A 78 7.64 4.31 6.59
C THR A 78 8.78 3.71 5.75
N LEU A 79 8.65 2.43 5.35
CA LEU A 79 9.61 1.78 4.45
C LEU A 79 9.63 2.42 3.07
N ASN A 80 8.46 2.77 2.54
CA ASN A 80 8.32 3.45 1.24
C ASN A 80 9.01 4.82 1.23
N PHE A 81 8.88 5.62 2.29
CA PHE A 81 9.63 6.87 2.42
C PHE A 81 11.12 6.64 2.63
N GLY A 82 11.51 5.57 3.34
CA GLY A 82 12.90 5.11 3.41
C GLY A 82 13.49 4.81 2.04
N TYR A 83 12.75 4.10 1.18
CA TYR A 83 13.12 3.87 -0.22
C TYR A 83 13.32 5.20 -0.97
N LEU A 84 12.34 6.12 -0.90
CA LEU A 84 12.42 7.41 -1.60
C LEU A 84 13.63 8.24 -1.13
N TYR A 85 13.90 8.25 0.16
CA TYR A 85 15.07 8.92 0.73
C TYR A 85 16.39 8.33 0.20
N LEU A 86 16.53 7.00 0.20
CA LEU A 86 17.73 6.33 -0.30
C LEU A 86 17.98 6.57 -1.79
N VAL A 87 16.92 6.64 -2.60
CA VAL A 87 17.00 6.85 -4.05
C VAL A 87 17.28 8.31 -4.42
N HIS A 88 16.55 9.26 -3.80
CA HIS A 88 16.53 10.65 -4.24
C HIS A 88 17.41 11.58 -3.42
N LYS A 89 17.64 11.27 -2.14
CA LYS A 89 18.46 12.12 -1.26
C LYS A 89 19.89 11.61 -1.15
N VAL A 90 20.08 10.30 -0.97
CA VAL A 90 21.41 9.69 -0.87
C VAL A 90 21.97 9.39 -2.26
N GLY A 91 21.25 8.62 -3.08
CA GLY A 91 21.50 8.46 -4.51
C GLY A 91 22.76 7.68 -4.91
N THR A 92 23.55 7.14 -3.97
CA THR A 92 24.75 6.34 -4.26
C THR A 92 24.41 4.95 -4.81
N LYS A 93 25.40 4.26 -5.37
CA LYS A 93 25.20 2.90 -5.89
C LYS A 93 24.82 1.92 -4.77
N GLU A 94 25.43 2.08 -3.60
CA GLU A 94 25.19 1.31 -2.39
C GLU A 94 23.78 1.61 -1.85
N SER A 95 23.38 2.88 -1.77
CA SER A 95 22.05 3.25 -1.26
C SER A 95 20.94 2.71 -2.17
N ARG A 96 21.14 2.69 -3.49
CA ARG A 96 20.18 2.11 -4.45
C ARG A 96 20.03 0.59 -4.32
N ARG A 97 21.09 -0.12 -3.94
CA ARG A 97 21.01 -1.56 -3.61
C ARG A 97 20.17 -1.78 -2.36
N THR A 98 20.43 -1.00 -1.29
CA THR A 98 19.61 -1.04 -0.08
C THR A 98 18.16 -0.64 -0.36
N ALA A 99 17.93 0.40 -1.17
CA ALA A 99 16.61 0.82 -1.59
C ALA A 99 15.86 -0.29 -2.31
N SER A 100 16.53 -1.04 -3.20
CA SER A 100 15.92 -2.16 -3.89
C SER A 100 15.45 -3.27 -2.93
N LEU A 101 16.23 -3.57 -1.89
CA LEU A 101 15.82 -4.51 -0.84
C LEU A 101 14.61 -3.99 -0.05
N VAL A 102 14.65 -2.72 0.37
CA VAL A 102 13.53 -2.07 1.07
C VAL A 102 12.26 -2.10 0.22
N ALA A 103 12.37 -1.82 -1.08
CA ALA A 103 11.25 -1.84 -2.01
C ALA A 103 10.66 -3.24 -2.21
N VAL A 104 11.49 -4.30 -2.26
CA VAL A 104 10.97 -5.68 -2.28
C VAL A 104 10.12 -5.95 -1.04
N ILE A 105 10.63 -5.62 0.14
CA ILE A 105 9.93 -5.84 1.41
C ILE A 105 8.61 -5.05 1.44
N SER A 106 8.67 -3.75 1.17
CA SER A 106 7.49 -2.89 1.26
C SER A 106 6.42 -3.27 0.23
N THR A 107 6.80 -3.60 -1.01
CA THR A 107 5.83 -3.98 -2.05
C THR A 107 5.17 -5.33 -1.80
N ILE A 108 5.89 -6.30 -1.23
CA ILE A 108 5.29 -7.56 -0.75
C ILE A 108 4.29 -7.28 0.36
N MET A 109 4.65 -6.43 1.32
CA MET A 109 3.75 -6.04 2.41
C MET A 109 2.47 -5.39 1.86
N THR A 110 2.58 -4.46 0.90
CA THR A 110 1.41 -3.82 0.26
C THR A 110 0.51 -4.87 -0.37
N GLY A 111 1.06 -5.69 -1.28
CA GLY A 111 0.28 -6.67 -2.03
C GLY A 111 -0.38 -7.70 -1.10
N TYR A 112 0.37 -8.24 -0.15
CA TYR A 112 -0.13 -9.30 0.73
C TYR A 112 -1.18 -8.80 1.73
N LYS A 113 -0.99 -7.62 2.31
CA LYS A 113 -1.97 -6.98 3.18
C LYS A 113 -3.29 -6.73 2.44
N THR A 114 -3.23 -6.27 1.19
CA THR A 114 -4.44 -6.06 0.37
C THR A 114 -5.12 -7.38 0.01
N VAL A 115 -4.36 -8.45 -0.26
CA VAL A 115 -4.92 -9.80 -0.42
C VAL A 115 -5.64 -10.24 0.85
N ILE A 116 -5.05 -10.06 2.04
CA ILE A 116 -5.72 -10.41 3.31
C ILE A 116 -6.99 -9.59 3.50
N PHE A 117 -7.00 -8.29 3.16
CA PHE A 117 -8.21 -7.47 3.22
C PHE A 117 -9.33 -8.03 2.36
N VAL A 118 -9.03 -8.40 1.11
CA VAL A 118 -9.99 -9.02 0.19
C VAL A 118 -10.48 -10.37 0.71
N LEU A 119 -9.58 -11.20 1.24
CA LEU A 119 -9.93 -12.50 1.80
C LEU A 119 -10.79 -12.37 3.06
N GLN A 120 -10.51 -11.40 3.92
CA GLN A 120 -11.32 -11.15 5.12
C GLN A 120 -12.76 -10.81 4.74
N GLU A 121 -12.96 -9.98 3.72
CA GLU A 121 -14.30 -9.64 3.23
C GLU A 121 -14.96 -10.83 2.49
N TYR A 122 -14.19 -11.66 1.79
CA TYR A 122 -14.70 -12.91 1.22
C TYR A 122 -15.21 -13.87 2.31
N TYR A 123 -14.40 -14.13 3.35
CA TYR A 123 -14.76 -15.03 4.44
C TYR A 123 -15.83 -14.47 5.38
N SER A 124 -16.07 -13.14 5.38
CA SER A 124 -17.22 -12.55 6.06
C SER A 124 -18.53 -12.74 5.28
N GLY A 125 -18.49 -13.21 4.03
CA GLY A 125 -19.65 -13.26 3.15
C GLY A 125 -20.01 -11.89 2.57
N PHE A 126 -19.00 -11.02 2.39
CA PHE A 126 -19.10 -9.66 1.88
C PHE A 126 -20.03 -8.76 2.70
N THR A 127 -20.10 -8.96 4.02
CA THR A 127 -21.05 -8.26 4.89
C THR A 127 -20.91 -6.75 4.88
N SER A 128 -19.71 -6.23 4.58
CA SER A 128 -19.40 -4.80 4.65
C SER A 128 -19.77 -4.07 3.37
N ILE A 129 -19.89 -4.76 2.23
CA ILE A 129 -20.07 -4.13 0.91
C ILE A 129 -21.23 -4.70 0.07
N ARG A 130 -21.75 -5.90 0.36
CA ARG A 130 -22.73 -6.60 -0.51
C ARG A 130 -24.07 -5.91 -0.69
N HIS A 131 -24.41 -4.97 0.19
CA HIS A 131 -25.66 -4.19 0.12
C HIS A 131 -25.64 -3.14 -1.00
N ASN A 132 -24.48 -2.88 -1.60
CA ASN A 132 -24.33 -1.93 -2.70
C ASN A 132 -24.56 -2.62 -4.07
N PRO A 133 -24.95 -1.86 -5.11
CA PRO A 133 -24.99 -2.39 -6.47
C PRO A 133 -23.60 -2.81 -6.96
N PHE A 134 -23.54 -3.87 -7.77
CA PHE A 134 -22.28 -4.42 -8.27
C PHE A 134 -21.41 -3.39 -9.00
N SER A 135 -21.99 -2.45 -9.74
CA SER A 135 -21.24 -1.39 -10.43
C SER A 135 -20.45 -0.51 -9.45
N GLU A 136 -21.02 -0.19 -8.29
CA GLU A 136 -20.33 0.55 -7.25
C GLU A 136 -19.27 -0.30 -6.57
N ILE A 137 -19.57 -1.57 -6.28
CA ILE A 137 -18.59 -2.51 -5.74
C ILE A 137 -17.39 -2.63 -6.68
N PHE A 138 -17.64 -2.79 -7.98
CA PHE A 138 -16.59 -2.89 -8.98
C PHE A 138 -15.70 -1.64 -9.00
N LEU A 139 -16.30 -0.46 -9.09
CA LEU A 139 -15.56 0.79 -9.25
C LEU A 139 -14.87 1.27 -7.97
N LYS A 140 -15.54 1.17 -6.82
CA LYS A 140 -15.07 1.74 -5.55
C LYS A 140 -14.27 0.76 -4.69
N TRP A 141 -14.44 -0.55 -4.91
CA TRP A 141 -13.79 -1.58 -4.11
C TRP A 141 -12.89 -2.50 -4.96
N ILE A 142 -13.44 -3.25 -5.92
CA ILE A 142 -12.64 -4.25 -6.69
C ILE A 142 -11.51 -3.58 -7.47
N PHE A 143 -11.80 -2.51 -8.19
CA PHE A 143 -10.84 -1.84 -9.05
C PHE A 143 -9.66 -1.25 -8.26
N PRO A 144 -9.87 -0.44 -7.18
CA PRO A 144 -8.79 0.03 -6.33
C PRO A 144 -7.97 -1.11 -5.73
N GLN A 145 -8.61 -2.13 -5.14
CA GLN A 145 -7.87 -3.23 -4.53
C GLN A 145 -7.02 -4.00 -5.55
N SER A 146 -7.52 -4.16 -6.78
CA SER A 146 -6.77 -4.79 -7.87
C SER A 146 -5.48 -4.03 -8.19
N ILE A 147 -5.50 -2.69 -8.22
CA ILE A 147 -4.29 -1.88 -8.46
C ILE A 147 -3.28 -2.11 -7.32
N PHE A 148 -3.73 -2.07 -6.07
CA PHE A 148 -2.89 -2.29 -4.89
C PHE A 148 -2.41 -3.75 -4.73
N ILE A 149 -2.93 -4.69 -5.51
CA ILE A 149 -2.39 -6.05 -5.60
C ILE A 149 -1.40 -6.14 -6.76
N PHE A 150 -1.83 -5.82 -7.99
CA PHE A 150 -1.04 -6.08 -9.19
C PHE A 150 0.20 -5.19 -9.29
N VAL A 151 0.09 -3.90 -8.95
CA VAL A 151 1.24 -2.99 -9.07
C VAL A 151 2.35 -3.35 -8.08
N PRO A 152 2.08 -3.58 -6.78
CA PRO A 152 3.13 -3.98 -5.85
C PRO A 152 3.77 -5.32 -6.21
N PHE A 153 2.99 -6.35 -6.57
CA PHE A 153 3.58 -7.63 -7.01
C PHE A 153 4.43 -7.49 -8.28
N TYR A 154 4.00 -6.67 -9.25
CA TYR A 154 4.84 -6.34 -10.38
C TYR A 154 6.16 -5.70 -9.94
N LEU A 155 6.11 -4.69 -9.05
CA LEU A 155 7.31 -4.03 -8.53
C LEU A 155 8.22 -5.00 -7.76
N THR A 156 7.67 -5.91 -6.95
CA THR A 156 8.43 -6.97 -6.27
C THR A 156 9.27 -7.76 -7.27
N THR A 157 8.68 -8.20 -8.39
CA THR A 157 9.43 -8.95 -9.42
C THR A 157 10.52 -8.09 -10.06
N ARG A 158 10.28 -6.80 -10.29
CA ARG A 158 11.26 -5.88 -10.89
C ARG A 158 12.45 -5.65 -9.97
N PHE A 159 12.21 -5.32 -8.70
CA PHE A 159 13.29 -5.12 -7.72
C PHE A 159 14.02 -6.43 -7.39
N GLY A 160 13.29 -7.55 -7.26
CA GLY A 160 13.88 -8.87 -7.02
C GLY A 160 14.82 -9.30 -8.16
N ASN A 161 14.38 -9.19 -9.41
CA ASN A 161 15.22 -9.52 -10.56
C ASN A 161 16.42 -8.58 -10.69
N HIS A 162 16.27 -7.31 -10.34
CA HIS A 162 17.41 -6.37 -10.30
C HIS A 162 18.46 -6.82 -9.27
N LEU A 163 18.05 -7.15 -8.05
CA LEU A 163 18.95 -7.64 -7.00
C LEU A 163 19.68 -8.91 -7.41
N LEU A 164 18.98 -9.88 -8.00
CA LEU A 164 19.58 -11.11 -8.52
C LEU A 164 20.63 -10.82 -9.59
N SER A 165 20.34 -9.89 -10.52
CA SER A 165 21.29 -9.52 -11.58
C SER A 165 22.57 -8.85 -11.05
N VAL A 166 22.45 -8.08 -9.95
CA VAL A 166 23.61 -7.46 -9.29
C VAL A 166 24.43 -8.53 -8.56
N ALA A 167 23.77 -9.46 -7.88
CA ALA A 167 24.44 -10.56 -7.18
C ALA A 167 25.22 -11.47 -8.13
N SER A 168 24.64 -11.82 -9.28
CA SER A 168 25.33 -12.62 -10.31
C SER A 168 26.51 -11.89 -10.95
N GLY A 169 26.45 -10.56 -11.08
CA GLY A 169 27.58 -9.77 -11.56
C GLY A 169 28.77 -9.78 -10.60
N LEU A 170 28.49 -9.71 -9.30
CA LEU A 170 29.52 -9.76 -8.25
C LEU A 170 30.22 -11.11 -8.16
N SER A 171 29.53 -12.22 -8.46
CA SER A 171 30.15 -13.55 -8.47
C SER A 171 31.14 -13.73 -9.63
N VAL A 172 30.91 -13.07 -10.76
CA VAL A 172 31.83 -13.07 -11.91
C VAL A 172 33.06 -12.20 -11.64
N GLU A 173 32.88 -11.02 -11.05
CA GLU A 173 33.98 -10.10 -10.73
C GLU A 173 34.96 -10.69 -9.70
N LYS A 174 34.48 -11.50 -8.74
CA LYS A 174 35.34 -12.21 -7.76
C LYS A 174 36.09 -13.42 -8.35
N ALA A 175 35.69 -13.89 -9.53
CA ALA A 175 36.29 -15.06 -10.18
C ALA A 175 37.40 -14.69 -11.18
N LEU A 176 37.61 -13.38 -11.43
CA LEU A 176 38.67 -12.81 -12.24
C LEU A 176 39.76 -12.21 -11.35
#